data_AF-U5HJL5-F1
#
_entry.id   AF-U5HJL5-F1
#
_cell.length_a   1.000
_cell.length_b   1.000
_cell.length_c   1.000
_cell.angle_alpha   90.00
_cell.angle_beta   90.00
_cell.angle_gamma   90.00
#
_symmetry.space_group_name_H-M   'P 1'
#
loop_
_entity.id
_entity.type
_entity.pdbx_description
1 polymer ?
#
loop_
_entity_poly.entity_id
_entity_poly.type
_entity_poly.pdbx_seq_one_letter_code
_entity_poly.pdbx_strand_id
1 'polypeptide(L)'
;MSFKDKKDFKDPQNNFLFSLREKTMAIPKTQLIEDGSGKDLCKLVKKISIGGSKYIAEFNNLVGDGKPVELKCRGNLLGGAADILYNDRVVVQISRQMLNMREAMGGKQTYYTTVAPGFDVSLAAALTIAWEEFEHDEK
;
A
#
# COMPACT_ATOMS: atom_id res chain seq x y z
N MET A 1 9.27 -7.85 21.14
CA MET A 1 9.66 -8.01 19.72
C MET A 1 8.66 -8.95 19.09
N SER A 2 7.68 -8.43 18.35
CA SER A 2 6.58 -9.24 17.82
C SER A 2 6.92 -9.62 16.38
N PHE A 3 6.95 -10.93 16.09
CA PHE A 3 6.89 -11.46 14.72
C PHE A 3 5.57 -10.98 14.09
N LYS A 4 5.58 -9.85 13.39
CA LYS A 4 4.43 -9.28 12.68
C LYS A 4 4.86 -8.96 11.25
N ASP A 5 4.06 -9.11 10.21
CA ASP A 5 2.77 -9.78 10.03
C ASP A 5 2.73 -10.03 8.52
N LYS A 6 2.91 -11.28 8.08
CA LYS A 6 2.70 -11.64 6.68
C LYS A 6 1.18 -11.61 6.43
N LYS A 7 0.73 -10.81 5.48
CA LYS A 7 -0.67 -10.70 5.09
C LYS A 7 -0.85 -11.31 3.71
N ASP A 8 -1.60 -12.40 3.64
CA ASP A 8 -1.91 -13.07 2.39
C ASP A 8 -3.13 -12.43 1.73
N PHE A 9 -2.97 -12.03 0.46
CA PHE A 9 -4.04 -11.55 -0.38
C PHE A 9 -4.57 -12.72 -1.18
N LYS A 10 -5.89 -12.89 -1.13
CA LYS A 10 -6.60 -13.99 -1.78
C LYS A 10 -7.80 -13.47 -2.54
N ASP A 11 -8.18 -14.19 -3.59
CA ASP A 11 -9.42 -13.92 -4.29
C ASP A 11 -10.66 -14.40 -3.48
N PRO A 12 -11.89 -14.09 -3.91
CA PRO A 12 -13.11 -14.54 -3.22
C PRO A 12 -13.27 -16.07 -3.13
N GLN A 13 -12.55 -16.82 -3.97
CA GLN A 13 -12.51 -18.27 -3.99
C GLN A 13 -11.38 -18.83 -3.10
N ASN A 14 -10.69 -17.97 -2.33
CA ASN A 14 -9.59 -18.28 -1.44
C ASN A 14 -8.32 -18.77 -2.16
N ASN A 15 -8.18 -18.50 -3.47
CA ASN A 15 -6.93 -18.71 -4.19
C ASN A 15 -5.93 -17.63 -3.81
N PHE A 16 -4.68 -18.03 -3.60
CA PHE A 16 -3.59 -17.12 -3.25
C PHE A 16 -3.22 -16.22 -4.44
N LEU A 17 -3.08 -14.93 -4.19
CA LEU A 17 -2.60 -13.95 -5.16
C LEU A 17 -1.14 -13.59 -4.89
N PHE A 18 -0.87 -13.04 -3.70
CA PHE A 18 0.46 -12.65 -3.23
C PHE A 18 0.42 -12.42 -1.72
N SER A 19 1.58 -12.18 -1.12
CA SER A 19 1.68 -11.80 0.28
C SER A 19 2.40 -10.48 0.47
N LEU A 20 1.86 -9.62 1.32
CA LEU A 20 2.54 -8.43 1.83
C LEU A 20 3.26 -8.80 3.12
N ARG A 21 4.56 -8.56 3.22
CA ARG A 21 5.32 -8.78 4.45
C ARG A 21 6.23 -7.61 4.78
N GLU A 22 6.51 -7.46 6.05
CA GLU A 22 7.52 -6.53 6.51
C GLU A 22 8.92 -7.17 6.46
N LYS A 23 9.91 -6.40 6.02
CA LYS A 23 11.32 -6.83 6.05
C LYS A 23 11.90 -6.58 7.44
N THR A 24 12.16 -7.66 8.17
CA THR A 24 12.74 -7.63 9.51
C THR A 24 14.06 -6.85 9.54
N MET A 25 14.22 -5.93 10.49
CA MET A 25 15.43 -5.10 10.70
C MET A 25 15.82 -4.19 9.53
N ALA A 26 14.87 -3.79 8.66
CA ALA A 26 15.14 -2.81 7.61
C ALA A 26 15.02 -1.37 8.14
N ILE A 27 16.06 -0.54 7.91
CA ILE A 27 16.07 0.90 8.18
C ILE A 27 16.47 1.61 6.88
N PRO A 28 15.59 2.38 6.21
CA PRO A 28 14.21 2.68 6.60
C PRO A 28 13.26 1.47 6.48
N LYS A 29 12.13 1.54 7.19
CA LYS A 29 11.10 0.49 7.18
C LYS A 29 10.72 0.13 5.74
N THR A 30 10.74 -1.16 5.44
CA THR A 30 10.53 -1.70 4.10
C THR A 30 9.53 -2.84 4.16
N GLN A 31 8.56 -2.83 3.24
CA GLN A 31 7.63 -3.93 3.03
C GLN A 31 7.82 -4.51 1.63
N LEU A 32 7.53 -5.80 1.48
CA LEU A 32 7.72 -6.56 0.25
C LEU A 32 6.41 -7.24 -0.13
N ILE A 33 6.08 -7.22 -1.41
CA ILE A 33 5.03 -8.07 -1.99
C ILE A 33 5.74 -9.26 -2.62
N GLU A 34 5.36 -10.47 -2.20
CA GLU A 34 5.95 -11.74 -2.65
C GLU A 34 4.92 -12.62 -3.34
N ASP A 35 5.36 -13.38 -4.34
CA ASP A 35 4.55 -14.44 -4.95
C ASP A 35 4.50 -15.71 -4.07
N GLY A 36 3.81 -16.74 -4.56
CA GLY A 36 3.65 -18.02 -3.84
C GLY A 36 4.94 -18.81 -3.68
N SER A 37 6.00 -18.47 -4.43
CA SER A 37 7.35 -19.05 -4.30
C SER A 37 8.24 -18.30 -3.31
N GLY A 38 7.80 -17.14 -2.82
CA GLY A 38 8.59 -16.24 -1.97
C GLY A 38 9.50 -15.30 -2.77
N LYS A 39 9.27 -15.13 -4.07
CA LYS A 39 10.01 -14.16 -4.89
C LYS A 39 9.41 -12.77 -4.71
N ASP A 40 10.26 -11.80 -4.44
CA ASP A 40 9.89 -10.38 -4.36
C ASP A 40 9.40 -9.87 -5.73
N LEU A 41 8.16 -9.39 -5.76
CA LEU A 41 7.52 -8.76 -6.93
C LEU A 41 7.58 -7.23 -6.83
N CYS A 42 7.37 -6.68 -5.63
CA CYS A 42 7.36 -5.25 -5.38
C CYS A 42 8.00 -4.93 -4.03
N LYS A 43 8.73 -3.82 -3.98
CA LYS A 43 9.37 -3.29 -2.79
C LYS A 43 8.75 -1.94 -2.44
N LEU A 44 8.28 -1.79 -1.22
CA LEU A 44 7.69 -0.57 -0.69
C LEU A 44 8.62 0.00 0.37
N VAL A 45 9.04 1.25 0.18
CA VAL A 45 10.04 1.90 1.03
C VAL A 45 9.55 3.28 1.46
N LYS A 46 9.75 3.59 2.73
CA LYS A 46 9.62 4.96 3.24
C LYS A 46 10.81 5.80 2.76
N LYS A 47 10.56 6.88 2.02
CA LYS A 47 11.59 7.88 1.68
C LYS A 47 11.45 9.08 2.63
N ILE A 48 12.57 9.52 3.19
CA ILE A 48 12.62 10.78 3.94
C ILE A 48 12.52 11.90 2.91
N SER A 49 11.40 12.61 2.87
CA SER A 49 11.23 13.76 1.98
C SER A 49 10.85 15.02 2.75
N ILE A 50 11.52 16.13 2.43
CA ILE A 50 11.18 17.47 2.90
C ILE A 50 10.23 18.06 1.84
N GLY A 51 8.92 17.98 2.09
CA GLY A 51 7.89 18.60 1.24
C GLY A 51 7.38 17.78 0.05
N GLY A 52 7.68 16.47 -0.06
CA GLY A 52 7.30 15.62 -1.19
C GLY A 52 6.57 14.31 -0.81
N SER A 53 6.59 13.33 -1.72
CA SER A 53 6.04 11.98 -1.49
C SER A 53 6.79 11.25 -0.38
N LYS A 54 6.09 10.81 0.67
CA LYS A 54 6.67 10.16 1.85
C LYS A 54 7.00 8.69 1.66
N TYR A 55 6.32 8.03 0.72
CA TYR A 55 6.46 6.59 0.48
C TYR A 55 6.52 6.31 -1.01
N ILE A 56 7.32 5.32 -1.38
CA ILE A 56 7.52 4.89 -2.75
C ILE A 56 7.39 3.38 -2.85
N ALA A 57 6.65 2.92 -3.85
CA ALA A 57 6.61 1.52 -4.24
C ALA A 57 7.34 1.34 -5.58
N GLU A 58 8.28 0.41 -5.61
CA GLU A 58 9.12 0.09 -6.77
C GLU A 58 8.83 -1.37 -7.16
N PHE A 59 8.52 -1.61 -8.44
CA PHE A 59 8.35 -2.96 -8.98
C PHE A 59 8.67 -2.99 -10.46
N ASN A 60 8.91 -4.18 -11.00
CA ASN A 60 9.02 -4.35 -12.45
C ASN A 60 7.63 -4.66 -13.01
N ASN A 61 7.20 -3.96 -14.04
CA ASN A 61 5.90 -4.25 -14.66
C ASN A 61 5.97 -5.56 -15.46
N LEU A 62 5.55 -6.65 -14.84
CA LEU A 62 5.62 -8.00 -15.43
C LEU A 62 4.61 -8.23 -16.56
N VAL A 63 3.55 -7.43 -16.64
CA VAL A 63 2.51 -7.53 -17.69
C VAL A 63 2.86 -6.67 -18.91
N GLY A 64 3.73 -5.67 -18.73
CA GLY A 64 4.15 -4.74 -19.77
C GLY A 64 5.53 -5.06 -20.35
N ASP A 65 6.37 -4.03 -20.44
CA ASP A 65 7.71 -4.08 -21.04
C ASP A 65 8.81 -4.53 -20.07
N GLY A 66 8.43 -5.02 -18.88
CA GLY A 66 9.38 -5.43 -17.84
C GLY A 66 10.16 -4.27 -17.22
N LYS A 67 9.83 -3.01 -17.53
CA LYS A 67 10.56 -1.85 -17.00
C LYS A 67 10.25 -1.62 -15.53
N PRO A 68 11.21 -1.03 -14.79
CA PRO A 68 10.96 -0.57 -13.44
C PRO A 68 9.89 0.51 -13.45
N VAL A 69 8.91 0.35 -12.56
CA VAL A 69 7.84 1.28 -12.25
C VAL A 69 8.06 1.81 -10.85
N GLU A 70 8.02 3.13 -10.73
CA GLU A 70 7.99 3.84 -9.46
C GLU A 70 6.58 4.42 -9.27
N LEU A 71 5.92 4.04 -8.17
CA LEU A 71 4.72 4.68 -7.69
C LEU A 71 5.06 5.58 -6.52
N LYS A 72 4.77 6.87 -6.66
CA LYS A 72 4.95 7.85 -5.60
C LYS A 72 3.63 8.01 -4.89
N CYS A 73 3.61 7.96 -3.57
CA CYS A 73 2.40 8.30 -2.87
C CYS A 73 2.59 9.53 -1.97
N ARG A 74 1.59 10.41 -2.03
CA ARG A 74 1.58 11.76 -1.43
C ARG A 74 0.32 11.95 -0.59
N GLY A 75 0.37 12.93 0.30
CA GLY A 75 -0.74 13.23 1.19
C GLY A 75 -0.55 12.60 2.57
N ASN A 76 -1.66 12.44 3.29
CA ASN A 76 -1.68 11.98 4.66
C ASN A 76 -2.97 11.20 4.90
N LEU A 77 -2.87 9.87 4.98
CA LEU A 77 -4.04 9.01 5.14
C LEU A 77 -4.72 9.25 6.50
N LEU A 78 -3.93 9.43 7.57
CA LEU A 78 -4.41 9.88 8.89
C LEU A 78 -5.10 11.25 8.85
N GLY A 79 -4.67 12.12 7.93
CA GLY A 79 -5.24 13.46 7.70
C GLY A 79 -6.51 13.47 6.84
N GLY A 80 -6.90 12.31 6.30
CA GLY A 80 -8.17 12.11 5.61
C GLY A 80 -8.07 11.67 4.15
N ALA A 81 -6.93 11.87 3.48
CA ALA A 81 -6.76 11.46 2.07
C ALA A 81 -5.29 11.31 1.65
N ALA A 82 -5.04 10.37 0.72
CA ALA A 82 -3.75 10.14 0.07
C ALA A 82 -3.93 9.76 -1.40
N ASP A 83 -2.95 10.11 -2.24
CA ASP A 83 -2.95 9.76 -3.67
C ASP A 83 -1.69 8.95 -4.00
N ILE A 84 -1.86 7.85 -4.74
CA ILE A 84 -0.79 7.12 -5.41
C ILE A 84 -0.69 7.59 -6.85
N LEU A 85 0.52 7.97 -7.26
CA LEU A 85 0.83 8.51 -8.56
C LEU A 85 1.76 7.59 -9.35
N TYR A 86 1.43 7.41 -10.63
CA TYR A 86 2.33 6.87 -11.65
C TYR A 86 2.59 7.97 -12.67
N ASN A 87 3.86 8.37 -12.85
CA ASN A 87 4.24 9.48 -13.75
C ASN A 87 3.35 10.73 -13.57
N ASP A 88 3.20 11.17 -12.32
CA ASP A 88 2.39 12.32 -11.88
C ASP A 88 0.87 12.25 -12.17
N ARG A 89 0.38 11.09 -12.63
CA ARG A 89 -1.04 10.80 -12.77
C ARG A 89 -1.53 10.00 -11.57
N VAL A 90 -2.65 10.42 -10.98
CA VAL A 90 -3.29 9.68 -9.90
C VAL A 90 -3.83 8.36 -10.45
N VAL A 91 -3.32 7.24 -9.92
CA VAL A 91 -3.78 5.89 -10.27
C VAL A 91 -4.60 5.25 -9.16
N VAL A 92 -4.39 5.70 -7.92
CA VAL A 92 -5.19 5.30 -6.77
C VAL A 92 -5.40 6.52 -5.88
N GLN A 93 -6.64 6.72 -5.43
CA GLN A 93 -6.98 7.73 -4.43
C GLN A 93 -7.57 7.04 -3.21
N ILE A 94 -7.05 7.35 -2.03
CA ILE A 94 -7.49 6.80 -0.76
C ILE A 94 -8.13 7.94 0.02
N SER A 95 -9.34 7.72 0.54
CA SER A 95 -10.08 8.73 1.31
C SER A 95 -10.79 8.10 2.49
N ARG A 96 -10.67 8.72 3.68
CA ARG A 96 -11.37 8.26 4.88
C ARG A 96 -12.81 8.77 4.89
N GLN A 97 -13.75 7.90 5.23
CA GLN A 97 -15.13 8.32 5.43
C GLN A 97 -15.29 8.92 6.83
N MET A 98 -15.37 10.24 6.92
CA MET A 98 -15.55 10.97 8.18
C MET A 98 -16.99 10.94 8.74
N LEU A 99 -17.95 10.39 7.98
CA LEU A 99 -19.38 10.58 8.23
C LEU A 99 -20.05 9.54 9.16
N ASN A 100 -19.36 8.47 9.57
CA ASN A 100 -19.96 7.46 10.44
C ASN A 100 -19.54 7.62 11.91
N MET A 101 -19.83 8.80 12.48
CA MET A 101 -19.76 9.02 13.93
C MET A 101 -20.72 8.09 14.72
N ARG A 102 -21.69 7.48 14.01
CA ARG A 102 -22.61 6.46 14.53
C ARG A 102 -22.05 5.02 14.51
N GLU A 103 -21.03 4.71 13.70
CA GLU A 103 -20.32 3.41 13.69
C GLU A 103 -19.01 3.44 14.50
N ALA A 104 -18.54 4.63 14.87
CA ALA A 104 -17.32 4.85 15.65
C ALA A 104 -17.31 4.20 17.05
N MET A 105 -18.44 3.64 17.52
CA MET A 105 -18.51 2.85 18.76
C MET A 105 -17.76 1.51 18.68
N GLY A 106 -17.25 1.10 17.51
CA GLY A 106 -16.51 -0.16 17.32
C GLY A 106 -15.01 -0.04 17.00
N GLY A 107 -14.43 1.17 16.97
CA GLY A 107 -12.98 1.38 16.79
C GLY A 107 -12.39 1.05 15.39
N LYS A 108 -13.22 0.75 14.38
CA LYS A 108 -12.75 0.46 13.01
C LYS A 108 -12.73 1.73 12.16
N GLN A 109 -11.60 2.00 11.51
CA GLN A 109 -11.47 3.08 10.54
C GLN A 109 -11.91 2.57 9.16
N THR A 110 -12.82 3.28 8.50
CA THR A 110 -13.28 2.94 7.14
C THR A 110 -12.65 3.89 6.13
N TYR A 111 -12.03 3.31 5.10
CA TYR A 111 -11.47 4.04 3.96
C TYR A 111 -12.05 3.51 2.65
N TYR A 112 -12.15 4.41 1.68
CA TYR A 112 -12.44 4.08 0.29
C TYR A 112 -11.16 4.22 -0.53
N THR A 113 -10.93 3.24 -1.41
CA THR A 113 -9.85 3.26 -2.38
C THR A 113 -10.47 3.31 -3.77
N THR A 114 -10.32 4.46 -4.44
CA THR A 114 -10.73 4.65 -5.84
C THR A 114 -9.56 4.27 -6.73
N VAL A 115 -9.77 3.34 -7.66
CA VAL A 115 -8.73 2.80 -8.54
C VAL A 115 -8.98 3.26 -9.97
N ALA A 116 -7.96 3.81 -10.63
CA ALA A 116 -8.05 4.24 -12.02
C ALA A 116 -8.31 3.03 -12.94
N PRO A 117 -9.04 3.21 -14.06
CA PRO A 117 -9.26 2.14 -15.03
C PRO A 117 -7.96 1.51 -15.52
N GLY A 118 -7.91 0.18 -15.54
CA GLY A 118 -6.75 -0.59 -15.99
C GLY A 118 -5.61 -0.72 -14.96
N PHE A 119 -5.76 -0.13 -13.77
CA PHE A 119 -4.84 -0.38 -12.65
C PHE A 119 -5.28 -1.62 -11.86
N ASP A 120 -4.31 -2.40 -11.38
CA ASP A 120 -4.59 -3.63 -10.64
C ASP A 120 -5.20 -3.33 -9.25
N VAL A 121 -6.41 -3.82 -9.03
CA VAL A 121 -7.18 -3.58 -7.80
C VAL A 121 -6.56 -4.28 -6.59
N SER A 122 -5.97 -5.45 -6.79
CA SER A 122 -5.31 -6.20 -5.70
C SER A 122 -4.04 -5.47 -5.27
N LEU A 123 -3.25 -5.00 -6.23
CA LEU A 123 -2.09 -4.14 -5.94
C LEU A 123 -2.53 -2.85 -5.24
N ALA A 124 -3.58 -2.18 -5.70
CA ALA A 124 -4.10 -0.98 -5.06
C ALA A 124 -4.50 -1.22 -3.59
N ALA A 125 -5.15 -2.34 -3.30
CA ALA A 125 -5.49 -2.74 -1.93
C ALA A 125 -4.24 -2.98 -1.08
N ALA A 126 -3.24 -3.68 -1.63
CA ALA A 126 -1.98 -3.93 -0.93
C ALA A 126 -1.21 -2.65 -0.62
N LEU A 127 -1.12 -1.72 -1.58
CA LEU A 127 -0.50 -0.41 -1.39
C LEU A 127 -1.23 0.41 -0.31
N THR A 128 -2.57 0.34 -0.29
CA THR A 128 -3.39 1.03 0.72
C THR A 128 -3.09 0.51 2.13
N ILE A 129 -3.09 -0.80 2.31
CA ILE A 129 -2.82 -1.46 3.60
C ILE A 129 -1.39 -1.20 4.06
N ALA A 130 -0.42 -1.36 3.16
CA ALA A 130 0.99 -1.08 3.44
C ALA A 130 1.21 0.35 3.93
N TRP A 131 0.57 1.32 3.27
CA TRP A 131 0.65 2.72 3.66
C TRP A 131 0.03 2.96 5.04
N GLU A 132 -1.16 2.42 5.31
CA GLU A 132 -1.80 2.55 6.61
C GLU A 132 -0.89 2.08 7.74
N GLU A 133 -0.20 0.96 7.54
CA GLU A 133 0.75 0.40 8.51
C GLU A 133 2.00 1.27 8.68
N PHE A 134 2.49 1.88 7.61
CA PHE A 134 3.59 2.82 7.72
C PHE A 134 3.20 4.05 8.56
N GLU A 135 2.00 4.60 8.37
CA GLU A 135 1.52 5.75 9.15
C GLU A 135 1.11 5.39 10.58
N HIS A 136 0.57 4.19 10.82
CA HIS A 136 0.19 3.74 12.16
C HIS A 136 1.42 3.62 13.06
N ASP A 137 2.53 3.09 12.53
CA ASP A 137 3.79 2.92 13.27
C ASP A 137 4.59 4.22 13.45
N GLU A 138 4.21 5.33 12.79
CA GLU A 138 4.79 6.66 13.07
C GLU A 138 4.24 7.31 14.35
N LYS A 139 3.20 6.72 14.99
CA LYS A 139 2.65 7.18 16.26
C LYS A 139 3.28 6.44 17.44
#